data_AF-A0A354RDA5-F1
#
_entry.id   AF-A0A354RDA5-F1
#
_cell.length_a   1.000
_cell.length_b   1.000
_cell.length_c   1.000
_cell.angle_alpha   90.00
_cell.angle_beta   90.00
_cell.angle_gamma   90.00
#
_symmetry.space_group_name_H-M   'P 1'
#
loop_
_entity.id
_entity.type
_entity.pdbx_description
1 polymer ?
#
loop_
_entity_poly.entity_id
_entity_poly.type
_entity_poly.pdbx_seq_one_letter_code
_entity_poly.pdbx_strand_id
1 'polypeptide(L)'
;SDAAVGDELLESASIVASKDDPLDLENLLASPLELPAAEMLPPVQPSDLASEVMFLDEVYEGRHVVFLLDAGLYMVDGEGAIPKFEKMKDALLSSIVNLSPNSYFNLLLYWNLREVSSLGKTILRASQENKKYAIDWIAGLGSESETLKENRNQYYPKELLYAKPLPGVVGPWYGLTTAISFDPDLVFVLSGNLPAFSPKEVPRSHYQALGINPSLREIASSAQNETKSTITPLFRETATKWYVSLPTYKAPSNDSQDIEPLALKRLGISEEQEMILSSSQIPWERAFDNFLTGLEVSFDKIPKTHFFLSLPDHSVWPTGLTNTVREFAESSKGSFVVNPNFP
;
A
#
# COMPACT_ATOMS: atom_id res chain seq x y z
N SER A 1 -12.58 17.28 93.63
CA SER A 1 -13.24 18.35 92.86
C SER A 1 -12.21 18.93 91.91
N ASP A 2 -12.49 18.78 90.61
CA ASP A 2 -12.13 19.62 89.45
C ASP A 2 -10.69 20.17 89.36
N ALA A 3 -9.88 19.70 88.39
CA ALA A 3 -9.77 20.18 86.99
C ALA A 3 -8.54 21.13 86.86
N ALA A 4 -7.80 21.28 85.78
CA ALA A 4 -7.52 20.56 84.53
C ALA A 4 -6.36 21.35 83.84
N VAL A 5 -5.67 20.72 82.87
CA VAL A 5 -4.87 21.33 81.77
C VAL A 5 -3.56 22.05 82.20
N GLY A 6 -2.41 21.92 81.54
CA GLY A 6 -2.03 21.27 80.30
C GLY A 6 -0.53 21.44 80.03
N ASP A 7 -0.11 20.68 79.04
CA ASP A 7 1.21 20.35 78.52
C ASP A 7 1.99 21.54 77.92
N GLU A 8 3.32 21.57 78.09
CA GLU A 8 4.30 21.47 76.98
C GLU A 8 5.72 21.96 77.36
N LEU A 9 6.66 21.01 77.20
CA LEU A 9 7.97 21.16 76.54
C LEU A 9 9.09 21.99 77.24
N LEU A 10 10.07 21.29 77.82
CA LEU A 10 11.28 20.83 77.12
C LEU A 10 12.27 20.18 78.11
N GLU A 11 12.57 18.92 77.84
CA GLU A 11 13.51 18.06 78.57
C GLU A 11 14.95 18.59 78.57
N SER A 12 15.43 18.82 79.80
CA SER A 12 16.61 18.18 80.42
C SER A 12 17.47 17.31 79.49
N ALA A 13 18.72 17.68 79.23
CA ALA A 13 19.89 17.53 80.12
C ALA A 13 20.66 16.21 79.95
N SER A 14 21.93 16.38 79.56
CA SER A 14 23.11 15.72 80.14
C SER A 14 23.29 14.21 79.96
N ILE A 15 24.07 13.92 78.92
CA ILE A 15 25.11 12.89 78.79
C ILE A 15 25.65 12.34 80.12
N VAL A 16 25.64 11.00 80.26
CA VAL A 16 26.62 10.26 81.08
C VAL A 16 27.27 9.22 80.19
N ALA A 17 28.59 9.37 80.03
CA ALA A 17 29.45 8.48 79.27
C ALA A 17 29.63 7.14 79.98
N SER A 18 29.58 6.04 79.22
CA SER A 18 30.13 4.75 79.64
C SER A 18 30.94 4.13 78.50
N LYS A 19 32.26 4.08 78.75
CA LYS A 19 33.32 3.19 78.30
C LYS A 19 33.18 2.48 76.93
N ASP A 20 34.08 2.90 76.03
CA ASP A 20 34.85 2.13 75.06
C ASP A 20 34.56 0.61 74.98
N ASP A 21 33.75 0.24 73.99
CA ASP A 21 33.98 -0.95 73.17
C ASP A 21 34.13 -0.44 71.73
N PRO A 22 35.21 -0.79 70.99
CA PRO A 22 35.27 -0.44 69.58
C PRO A 22 34.19 -1.24 68.87
N LEU A 23 33.10 -0.56 68.50
CA LEU A 23 32.06 -1.08 67.63
C LEU A 23 32.74 -1.67 66.40
N ASP A 24 32.64 -2.99 66.29
CA ASP A 24 33.16 -3.82 65.22
C ASP A 24 32.39 -3.49 63.93
N LEU A 25 32.75 -2.37 63.32
CA LEU A 25 32.11 -1.78 62.13
C LEU A 25 32.18 -2.71 60.91
N GLU A 26 33.05 -3.72 60.92
CA GLU A 26 33.14 -4.73 59.87
C GLU A 26 31.95 -5.70 59.88
N ASN A 27 31.25 -5.85 61.01
CA ASN A 27 30.07 -6.74 61.12
C ASN A 27 28.74 -6.08 60.69
N LEU A 28 28.73 -4.78 60.36
CA LEU A 28 27.55 -4.08 59.84
C LEU A 28 27.51 -3.95 58.31
N LEU A 29 28.58 -4.37 57.62
CA LEU A 29 28.62 -4.45 56.17
C LEU A 29 28.22 -5.86 55.78
N ALA A 30 26.95 -6.04 55.39
CA ALA A 30 26.49 -7.29 54.80
C ALA A 30 27.42 -7.66 53.64
N SER A 31 27.97 -8.87 53.68
CA SER A 31 28.76 -9.43 52.57
C SER A 31 27.96 -9.26 51.27
N PRO A 32 28.54 -8.68 50.22
CA PRO A 32 27.80 -8.48 48.97
C PRO A 32 27.28 -9.83 48.50
N LEU A 33 25.97 -9.94 48.31
CA LEU A 33 25.36 -11.12 47.70
C LEU A 33 26.06 -11.33 46.35
N GLU A 34 26.75 -12.46 46.21
CA GLU A 34 27.22 -12.92 44.91
C GLU A 34 25.97 -13.21 44.06
N LEU A 35 25.60 -12.23 43.24
CA LEU A 35 24.59 -12.43 42.22
C LEU A 35 25.09 -13.56 41.31
N PRO A 36 24.26 -14.56 40.98
CA PRO A 36 24.65 -15.58 40.02
C PRO A 36 25.13 -14.86 38.76
N ALA A 37 26.34 -15.22 38.32
CA ALA A 37 26.93 -14.65 37.12
C ALA A 37 25.87 -14.73 36.02
N ALA A 38 25.58 -13.59 35.38
CA ALA A 38 24.62 -13.53 34.31
C ALA A 38 24.96 -14.64 33.31
N GLU A 39 24.10 -15.65 33.19
CA GLU A 39 24.20 -16.60 32.10
C GLU A 39 24.08 -15.78 30.84
N MET A 40 25.22 -15.51 30.21
CA MET A 40 25.25 -14.90 28.90
C MET A 40 24.51 -15.87 28.00
N LEU A 41 23.29 -15.50 27.62
CA LEU A 41 22.54 -16.20 26.59
C LEU A 41 23.52 -16.43 25.43
N PRO A 42 23.59 -17.66 24.89
CA PRO A 42 24.47 -17.94 23.76
C PRO A 42 24.16 -16.90 22.67
N PRO A 43 25.19 -16.36 21.99
CA PRO A 43 24.98 -15.40 20.93
C PRO A 43 24.02 -16.03 19.93
N VAL A 44 22.87 -15.37 19.71
CA VAL A 44 21.85 -15.82 18.77
C VAL A 44 22.55 -16.10 17.45
N GLN A 45 22.50 -17.34 16.99
CA GLN A 45 23.13 -17.71 15.71
C GLN A 45 22.41 -16.90 14.61
N PRO A 46 23.15 -16.22 13.71
CA PRO A 46 22.54 -15.37 12.68
C PRO A 46 21.64 -16.14 11.70
N SER A 47 21.72 -17.48 11.68
CA SER A 47 20.84 -18.37 10.93
C SER A 47 19.40 -18.44 11.45
N ASP A 48 19.14 -18.08 12.72
CA ASP A 48 17.77 -18.02 13.29
C ASP A 48 17.06 -16.68 12.98
N LEU A 49 17.76 -15.75 12.33
CA LEU A 49 17.26 -14.49 11.81
C LEU A 49 17.01 -14.61 10.31
N ALA A 50 16.26 -15.63 9.87
CA ALA A 50 15.82 -15.75 8.48
C ALA A 50 15.12 -14.44 8.07
N SER A 51 15.90 -13.57 7.43
CA SER A 51 15.51 -12.24 6.96
C SER A 51 15.05 -12.40 5.52
N GLU A 52 14.35 -13.49 5.25
CA GLU A 52 14.02 -13.94 3.91
C GLU A 52 12.51 -13.99 3.79
N VAL A 53 12.00 -13.36 2.74
CA VAL A 53 10.58 -13.36 2.41
C VAL A 53 10.42 -13.95 1.03
N MET A 54 9.59 -15.00 0.96
CA MET A 54 9.27 -15.65 -0.30
C MET A 54 8.07 -14.99 -0.95
N PHE A 55 8.21 -14.62 -2.22
CA PHE A 55 7.13 -14.04 -3.03
C PHE A 55 7.28 -14.50 -4.48
N LEU A 56 6.22 -15.07 -5.07
CA LEU A 56 6.23 -15.62 -6.44
C LEU A 56 7.42 -16.56 -6.72
N ASP A 57 7.65 -17.51 -5.81
CA ASP A 57 8.75 -18.49 -5.89
C ASP A 57 10.18 -17.89 -5.90
N GLU A 58 10.31 -16.58 -5.63
CA GLU A 58 11.58 -15.91 -5.41
C GLU A 58 11.77 -15.59 -3.91
N VAL A 59 13.04 -15.58 -3.47
CA VAL A 59 13.41 -15.27 -2.09
C VAL A 59 14.06 -13.89 -2.04
N TYR A 60 13.52 -13.02 -1.19
CA TYR A 60 13.96 -11.63 -1.02
C TYR A 60 14.51 -11.41 0.39
N GLU A 61 15.61 -10.67 0.49
CA GLU A 61 16.24 -10.36 1.78
C GLU A 61 15.67 -9.07 2.41
N GLY A 62 14.96 -9.22 3.52
CA GLY A 62 14.45 -8.16 4.40
C GLY A 62 13.64 -8.69 5.59
N ARG A 63 13.63 -7.94 6.70
CA ARG A 63 12.90 -8.30 7.93
C ARG A 63 11.56 -7.59 8.05
N HIS A 64 11.51 -6.33 7.63
CA HIS A 64 10.35 -5.46 7.65
C HIS A 64 9.77 -5.38 6.23
N VAL A 65 8.58 -5.95 6.01
CA VAL A 65 7.97 -6.05 4.69
C VAL A 65 6.62 -5.37 4.63
N VAL A 66 6.37 -4.58 3.60
CA VAL A 66 5.07 -3.93 3.43
C VAL A 66 4.47 -4.32 2.09
N PHE A 67 3.26 -4.88 2.12
CA PHE A 67 2.51 -5.27 0.94
C PHE A 67 1.51 -4.17 0.58
N LEU A 68 1.48 -3.75 -0.69
CA LEU A 68 0.48 -2.85 -1.25
C LEU A 68 -0.32 -3.62 -2.27
N LEU A 69 -1.64 -3.64 -2.10
CA LEU A 69 -2.57 -4.23 -3.05
C LEU A 69 -3.48 -3.14 -3.61
N ASP A 70 -3.57 -3.09 -4.92
CA ASP A 70 -4.56 -2.29 -5.64
C ASP A 70 -5.94 -2.92 -5.51
N ALA A 71 -6.85 -2.21 -4.84
CA ALA A 71 -8.23 -2.62 -4.57
C ALA A 71 -9.25 -1.67 -5.25
N GLY A 72 -8.91 -1.15 -6.42
CA GLY A 72 -9.84 -0.38 -7.25
C GLY A 72 -10.95 -1.23 -7.87
N LEU A 73 -12.08 -0.62 -8.21
CA LEU A 73 -13.22 -1.36 -8.79
C LEU A 73 -12.92 -1.93 -10.17
N TYR A 74 -12.02 -1.30 -10.92
CA TYR A 74 -11.51 -1.81 -12.19
C TYR A 74 -10.78 -3.16 -12.05
N MET A 75 -10.48 -3.61 -10.83
CA MET A 75 -9.90 -4.93 -10.57
C MET A 75 -10.93 -6.06 -10.68
N VAL A 76 -12.21 -5.73 -10.45
CA VAL A 76 -13.34 -6.67 -10.54
C VAL A 76 -14.25 -6.37 -11.73
N ASP A 77 -14.09 -5.19 -12.35
CA ASP A 77 -14.85 -4.78 -13.53
C ASP A 77 -14.14 -5.20 -14.83
N GLY A 78 -14.91 -5.79 -15.74
CA GLY A 78 -14.43 -6.27 -17.05
C GLY A 78 -14.21 -7.77 -17.17
N GLU A 79 -14.14 -8.22 -18.43
CA GLU A 79 -14.01 -9.63 -18.79
C GLU A 79 -12.65 -10.19 -18.35
N GLY A 80 -12.67 -11.25 -17.53
CA GLY A 80 -11.45 -11.89 -17.01
C GLY A 80 -10.72 -11.10 -15.90
N ALA A 81 -11.30 -10.01 -15.38
CA ALA A 81 -10.71 -9.21 -14.31
C ALA A 81 -10.71 -9.95 -12.95
N ILE A 82 -11.87 -10.49 -12.56
CA ILE A 82 -12.06 -11.28 -11.33
C ILE A 82 -11.01 -12.40 -11.16
N PRO A 83 -10.82 -13.33 -12.12
CA PRO A 83 -9.85 -14.40 -11.93
C PRO A 83 -8.40 -13.90 -11.85
N LYS A 84 -8.06 -12.77 -12.49
CA LYS A 84 -6.74 -12.14 -12.33
C LYS A 84 -6.58 -11.54 -10.93
N PHE A 85 -7.63 -10.92 -10.39
CA PHE A 85 -7.63 -10.37 -9.04
C PHE A 85 -7.55 -11.45 -7.97
N GLU A 86 -8.27 -12.57 -8.11
CA GLU A 86 -8.15 -13.73 -7.22
C GLU A 86 -6.72 -14.26 -7.20
N LYS A 87 -6.09 -14.46 -8.36
CA LYS A 87 -4.69 -14.90 -8.43
C LYS A 87 -3.70 -13.96 -7.73
N MET A 88 -3.92 -12.65 -7.83
CA MET A 88 -3.11 -11.67 -7.09
C MET A 88 -3.30 -11.81 -5.58
N LYS A 89 -4.54 -12.00 -5.12
CA LYS A 89 -4.85 -12.25 -3.71
C LYS A 89 -4.19 -13.55 -3.24
N ASP A 90 -4.26 -14.62 -4.02
CA ASP A 90 -3.65 -15.92 -3.67
C ASP A 90 -2.13 -15.85 -3.54
N ALA A 91 -1.46 -15.12 -4.43
CA ALA A 91 -0.01 -14.89 -4.35
C ALA A 91 0.36 -14.10 -3.07
N LEU A 92 -0.42 -13.07 -2.74
CA LEU A 92 -0.23 -12.28 -1.53
C LEU A 92 -0.48 -13.12 -0.26
N LEU A 93 -1.57 -13.88 -0.22
CA LEU A 93 -1.90 -14.79 0.87
C LEU A 93 -0.80 -15.82 1.10
N SER A 94 -0.31 -16.44 0.04
CA SER A 94 0.78 -17.41 0.08
C SER A 94 2.05 -16.82 0.69
N SER A 95 2.40 -15.58 0.33
CA SER A 95 3.55 -14.89 0.92
C SER A 95 3.36 -14.60 2.42
N ILE A 96 2.19 -14.06 2.82
CA ILE A 96 1.89 -13.73 4.22
C ILE A 96 1.93 -14.98 5.12
N VAL A 97 1.40 -16.11 4.64
CA VAL A 97 1.43 -17.38 5.38
C VAL A 97 2.88 -17.82 5.61
N ASN A 98 3.72 -17.72 4.59
CA ASN A 98 5.12 -18.16 4.61
C ASN A 98 6.10 -17.21 5.34
N LEU A 99 5.66 -16.03 5.78
CA LEU A 99 6.51 -15.12 6.57
C LEU A 99 7.06 -15.81 7.84
N SER A 100 8.31 -15.52 8.21
CA SER A 100 8.86 -16.03 9.47
C SER A 100 8.17 -15.36 10.68
N PRO A 101 8.05 -16.03 11.85
CA PRO A 101 7.54 -15.40 13.08
C PRO A 101 8.39 -14.23 13.63
N ASN A 102 9.61 -14.09 13.13
CA ASN A 102 10.57 -13.05 13.49
C ASN A 102 10.56 -11.85 12.51
N SER A 103 9.83 -11.98 11.40
CA SER A 103 9.58 -10.92 10.43
C SER A 103 8.46 -10.00 10.92
N TYR A 104 8.46 -8.78 10.39
CA TYR A 104 7.42 -7.78 10.61
C TYR A 104 6.79 -7.45 9.27
N PHE A 105 5.47 -7.27 9.26
CA PHE A 105 4.76 -6.91 8.06
C PHE A 105 3.64 -5.90 8.28
N ASN A 106 3.25 -5.22 7.21
CA ASN A 106 1.99 -4.49 7.14
C ASN A 106 1.34 -4.73 5.77
N LEU A 107 0.01 -4.61 5.71
CA LEU A 107 -0.76 -4.70 4.48
C LEU A 107 -1.47 -3.37 4.26
N LEU A 108 -1.31 -2.79 3.08
CA LEU A 108 -2.03 -1.60 2.64
C LEU A 108 -2.87 -1.94 1.43
N LEU A 109 -4.12 -1.48 1.45
CA LEU A 109 -4.97 -1.46 0.28
C LEU A 109 -5.04 -0.02 -0.21
N TYR A 110 -4.75 0.21 -1.49
CA TYR A 110 -4.92 1.52 -2.10
C TYR A 110 -5.85 1.40 -3.30
N TRP A 111 -6.57 2.47 -3.61
CA TRP A 111 -7.47 2.51 -4.75
C TRP A 111 -7.67 3.93 -5.24
N ASN A 112 -8.19 4.07 -6.45
CA ASN A 112 -8.44 5.36 -7.08
C ASN A 112 -7.16 6.22 -7.12
N LEU A 113 -7.18 7.42 -6.54
CA LEU A 113 -6.05 8.36 -6.59
C LEU A 113 -5.39 8.68 -5.25
N ARG A 114 -6.13 8.89 -4.16
CA ARG A 114 -5.55 9.29 -2.86
C ARG A 114 -6.26 8.61 -1.70
N GLU A 115 -6.58 7.34 -1.90
CA GLU A 115 -7.30 6.53 -0.92
C GLU A 115 -6.44 5.32 -0.55
N VAL A 116 -6.30 5.10 0.74
CA VAL A 116 -5.50 4.03 1.31
C VAL A 116 -6.08 3.61 2.65
N SER A 117 -6.04 2.32 2.92
CA SER A 117 -6.29 1.71 4.23
C SER A 117 -5.10 0.84 4.60
N SER A 118 -4.76 0.75 5.88
CA SER A 118 -3.73 -0.17 6.37
C SER A 118 -4.27 -1.10 7.45
N LEU A 119 -3.69 -2.31 7.52
CA LEU A 119 -4.01 -3.31 8.52
C LEU A 119 -3.62 -2.80 9.92
N GLY A 120 -2.42 -2.23 10.04
CA GLY A 120 -1.92 -1.63 11.27
C GLY A 120 -1.51 -0.16 11.10
N LYS A 121 -1.59 0.61 12.19
CA LYS A 121 -1.03 1.97 12.27
C LYS A 121 0.50 2.01 12.19
N THR A 122 1.14 0.88 12.43
CA THR A 122 2.59 0.67 12.38
C THR A 122 2.84 -0.70 11.75
N ILE A 123 4.10 -1.01 11.46
CA ILE A 123 4.47 -2.37 11.09
C ILE A 123 4.18 -3.34 12.24
N LEU A 124 3.61 -4.50 11.94
CA LEU A 124 3.15 -5.48 12.90
C LEU A 124 4.07 -6.70 12.90
N ARG A 125 4.22 -7.37 14.04
CA ARG A 125 4.92 -8.67 14.06
C ARG A 125 4.13 -9.71 13.28
N ALA A 126 4.79 -10.59 12.53
CA ALA A 126 4.18 -11.72 11.81
C ALA A 126 3.71 -12.86 12.74
N SER A 127 2.91 -12.53 13.76
CA SER A 127 2.23 -13.50 14.62
C SER A 127 1.10 -14.21 13.87
N GLN A 128 0.71 -15.40 14.33
CA GLN A 128 -0.41 -16.14 13.75
C GLN A 128 -1.71 -15.32 13.76
N GLU A 129 -1.93 -14.52 14.80
CA GLU A 129 -3.09 -13.64 14.91
C GLU A 129 -3.08 -12.53 13.86
N ASN A 130 -1.96 -11.80 13.72
CA ASN A 130 -1.84 -10.71 12.75
C ASN A 130 -1.94 -11.22 11.30
N LYS A 131 -1.33 -12.38 11.03
CA LYS A 131 -1.47 -13.06 9.74
C LYS A 131 -2.93 -13.42 9.47
N LYS A 132 -3.65 -13.94 10.47
CA LYS A 132 -5.07 -14.26 10.33
C LYS A 132 -5.90 -13.03 9.99
N TYR A 133 -5.69 -11.89 10.67
CA TYR A 133 -6.38 -10.64 10.32
C TYR A 133 -6.10 -10.20 8.88
N ALA A 134 -4.86 -10.32 8.41
CA ALA A 134 -4.51 -10.00 7.03
C ALA A 134 -5.22 -10.95 6.02
N ILE A 135 -5.24 -12.25 6.32
CA ILE A 135 -5.90 -13.26 5.49
C ILE A 135 -7.40 -13.01 5.43
N ASP A 136 -8.04 -12.80 6.58
CA ASP A 136 -9.47 -12.53 6.68
C ASP A 136 -9.83 -11.25 5.92
N TRP A 137 -8.96 -10.23 5.96
CA TRP A 137 -9.17 -8.98 5.22
C TRP A 137 -9.10 -9.20 3.70
N ILE A 138 -8.06 -9.87 3.21
CA ILE A 138 -7.87 -10.15 1.78
C ILE A 138 -9.01 -11.03 1.25
N ALA A 139 -9.39 -12.08 2.00
CA ALA A 139 -10.51 -12.95 1.65
C ALA A 139 -11.85 -12.20 1.69
N GLY A 140 -11.99 -11.26 2.62
CA GLY A 140 -13.18 -10.41 2.77
C GLY A 140 -13.42 -9.45 1.61
N LEU A 141 -12.43 -9.11 0.79
CA LEU A 141 -12.60 -8.17 -0.33
C LEU A 141 -13.66 -8.59 -1.36
N GLY A 142 -13.98 -9.88 -1.43
CA GLY A 142 -15.00 -10.41 -2.35
C GLY A 142 -14.61 -10.26 -3.82
N SER A 143 -15.58 -10.58 -4.69
CA SER A 143 -15.45 -10.50 -6.15
C SER A 143 -16.47 -9.54 -6.78
N GLU A 144 -17.29 -8.88 -5.95
CA GLU A 144 -18.32 -7.92 -6.39
C GLU A 144 -17.91 -6.49 -6.04
N SER A 145 -18.33 -5.52 -6.84
CA SER A 145 -18.01 -4.08 -6.63
C SER A 145 -18.47 -3.58 -5.25
N GLU A 146 -19.66 -3.97 -4.79
CA GLU A 146 -20.21 -3.47 -3.52
C GLU A 146 -19.47 -4.04 -2.31
N THR A 147 -19.22 -5.36 -2.32
CA THR A 147 -18.44 -6.02 -1.24
C THR A 147 -17.02 -5.47 -1.16
N LEU A 148 -16.39 -5.19 -2.31
CA LEU A 148 -15.07 -4.57 -2.37
C LEU A 148 -15.05 -3.16 -1.74
N LYS A 149 -16.10 -2.36 -1.98
CA LYS A 149 -16.22 -0.99 -1.41
C LYS A 149 -16.35 -0.98 0.11
N GLU A 150 -17.11 -1.92 0.65
CA GLU A 150 -17.34 -2.05 2.08
C GLU A 150 -16.08 -2.57 2.78
N ASN A 151 -15.52 -3.67 2.27
CA ASN A 151 -14.45 -4.40 2.97
C ASN A 151 -13.06 -3.74 2.82
N ARG A 152 -12.83 -2.91 1.80
CA ARG A 152 -11.56 -2.15 1.68
C ARG A 152 -11.33 -1.12 2.80
N ASN A 153 -12.39 -0.69 3.49
CA ASN A 153 -12.33 0.33 4.57
C ASN A 153 -12.43 -0.27 5.98
N GLN A 154 -12.23 -1.57 6.13
CA GLN A 154 -12.44 -2.28 7.40
C GLN A 154 -11.45 -1.88 8.52
N TYR A 155 -10.20 -1.56 8.16
CA TYR A 155 -9.13 -1.23 9.11
C TYR A 155 -8.81 0.26 9.11
N TYR A 156 -7.57 0.67 9.38
CA TYR A 156 -7.20 2.07 9.58
C TYR A 156 -7.27 2.85 8.25
N PRO A 157 -8.25 3.77 8.07
CA PRO A 157 -8.34 4.57 6.87
C PRO A 157 -7.27 5.67 6.87
N LYS A 158 -7.03 6.29 5.71
CA LYS A 158 -6.02 7.35 5.48
C LYS A 158 -5.92 8.44 6.54
N GLU A 159 -7.02 8.78 7.23
CA GLU A 159 -7.08 9.84 8.25
C GLU A 159 -6.39 9.46 9.56
N LEU A 160 -6.28 8.16 9.84
CA LEU A 160 -5.67 7.62 11.05
C LEU A 160 -4.20 7.25 10.86
N LEU A 161 -3.67 7.42 9.63
CA LEU A 161 -2.29 7.11 9.30
C LEU A 161 -1.38 8.31 9.57
N TYR A 162 -0.14 8.02 9.96
CA TYR A 162 0.86 9.04 10.23
C TYR A 162 1.31 9.77 8.95
N ALA A 163 1.37 9.05 7.83
CA ALA A 163 1.72 9.63 6.54
C ALA A 163 0.66 10.61 6.06
N LYS A 164 1.09 11.85 5.75
CA LYS A 164 0.29 12.85 5.07
C LYS A 164 0.96 13.22 3.74
N PRO A 165 0.77 12.41 2.67
CA PRO A 165 1.41 12.67 1.39
C PRO A 165 1.04 14.05 0.86
N LEU A 166 2.00 14.72 0.23
CA LEU A 166 1.81 16.05 -0.32
C LEU A 166 0.61 16.11 -1.28
N PRO A 167 -0.11 17.24 -1.34
CA PRO A 167 -1.10 17.46 -2.38
C PRO A 167 -0.48 17.24 -3.77
N GLY A 168 -1.09 16.37 -4.59
CA GLY A 168 -0.62 16.08 -5.95
C GLY A 168 0.12 14.76 -6.08
N VAL A 169 0.43 14.07 -4.98
CA VAL A 169 0.83 12.66 -4.99
C VAL A 169 -0.43 11.80 -5.15
N VAL A 170 -0.49 10.98 -6.19
CA VAL A 170 -1.66 10.16 -6.54
C VAL A 170 -1.31 8.75 -7.02
N GLY A 171 -2.28 7.85 -6.97
CA GLY A 171 -2.19 6.48 -7.48
C GLY A 171 -1.23 5.61 -6.66
N PRO A 172 -0.32 4.87 -7.31
CA PRO A 172 0.59 3.97 -6.60
C PRO A 172 1.58 4.76 -5.76
N TRP A 173 1.93 5.98 -6.18
CA TRP A 173 2.81 6.89 -5.43
C TRP A 173 2.24 7.27 -4.08
N TYR A 174 0.92 7.43 -3.99
CA TYR A 174 0.25 7.75 -2.74
C TYR A 174 0.34 6.57 -1.76
N GLY A 175 0.01 5.36 -2.23
CA GLY A 175 0.15 4.14 -1.43
C GLY A 175 1.60 3.92 -1.00
N LEU A 176 2.55 4.17 -1.90
CA LEU A 176 3.97 3.99 -1.65
C LEU A 176 4.52 4.98 -0.62
N THR A 177 4.13 6.27 -0.65
CA THR A 177 4.50 7.22 0.42
C THR A 177 4.04 6.72 1.78
N THR A 178 2.82 6.18 1.86
CA THR A 178 2.30 5.60 3.11
C THR A 178 3.10 4.37 3.52
N ALA A 179 3.46 3.49 2.58
CA ALA A 179 4.24 2.30 2.87
C ALA A 179 5.65 2.63 3.38
N ILE A 180 6.33 3.58 2.73
CA ILE A 180 7.68 4.04 3.12
C ILE A 180 7.67 4.68 4.52
N SER A 181 6.56 5.31 4.93
CA SER A 181 6.44 5.89 6.28
C SER A 181 6.54 4.87 7.43
N PHE A 182 6.38 3.57 7.13
CA PHE A 182 6.56 2.49 8.10
C PHE A 182 8.02 2.02 8.24
N ASP A 183 8.95 2.65 7.52
CA ASP A 183 10.39 2.30 7.47
C ASP A 183 10.65 0.82 7.15
N PRO A 184 10.09 0.28 6.04
CA PRO A 184 10.32 -1.12 5.68
C PRO A 184 11.69 -1.35 5.03
N ASP A 185 12.11 -2.61 4.96
CA ASP A 185 13.26 -3.05 4.17
C ASP A 185 12.81 -3.39 2.73
N LEU A 186 11.63 -4.00 2.61
CA LEU A 186 11.04 -4.47 1.35
C LEU A 186 9.62 -3.94 1.19
N VAL A 187 9.28 -3.54 -0.03
CA VAL A 187 7.91 -3.18 -0.43
C VAL A 187 7.50 -3.97 -1.65
N PHE A 188 6.39 -4.71 -1.55
CA PHE A 188 5.78 -5.43 -2.67
C PHE A 188 4.52 -4.70 -3.11
N VAL A 189 4.46 -4.25 -4.36
CA VAL A 189 3.32 -3.51 -4.91
C VAL A 189 2.64 -4.35 -5.98
N LEU A 190 1.41 -4.79 -5.71
CA LEU A 190 0.53 -5.44 -6.67
C LEU A 190 -0.44 -4.40 -7.23
N SER A 191 -0.33 -4.10 -8.52
CA SER A 191 -1.14 -3.10 -9.20
C SER A 191 -1.90 -3.67 -10.38
N GLY A 192 -3.10 -3.14 -10.67
CA GLY A 192 -3.83 -3.48 -11.89
C GLY A 192 -4.08 -2.28 -12.79
N ASN A 193 -5.22 -2.24 -13.47
CA ASN A 193 -5.53 -1.19 -14.44
C ASN A 193 -6.01 0.13 -13.79
N LEU A 194 -5.16 0.71 -12.93
CA LEU A 194 -5.38 1.95 -12.21
C LEU A 194 -5.99 3.08 -13.04
N PRO A 195 -5.55 3.40 -14.28
CA PRO A 195 -6.09 4.51 -15.07
C PRO A 195 -7.58 4.38 -15.43
N ALA A 196 -8.19 3.21 -15.25
CA ALA A 196 -9.61 2.97 -15.55
C ALA A 196 -10.56 3.34 -14.39
N PHE A 197 -10.12 4.16 -13.42
CA PHE A 197 -10.99 4.62 -12.32
C PHE A 197 -12.13 5.54 -12.82
N SER A 198 -13.28 5.47 -12.13
CA SER A 198 -14.40 6.37 -12.41
C SER A 198 -14.15 7.76 -11.80
N PRO A 199 -14.22 8.86 -12.57
CA PRO A 199 -14.00 10.21 -12.04
C PRO A 199 -14.99 10.62 -10.95
N LYS A 200 -16.16 9.96 -10.86
CA LYS A 200 -17.20 10.23 -9.84
C LYS A 200 -16.77 9.78 -8.44
N GLU A 201 -15.88 8.78 -8.36
CA GLU A 201 -15.42 8.24 -7.07
C GLU A 201 -14.25 9.03 -6.49
N VAL A 202 -13.67 9.95 -7.28
CA VAL A 202 -12.49 10.70 -6.88
C VAL A 202 -12.91 12.12 -6.49
N PRO A 203 -12.69 12.52 -5.22
CA PRO A 203 -12.89 13.89 -4.79
C PRO A 203 -12.15 14.92 -5.66
N ARG A 204 -12.80 16.05 -5.96
CA ARG A 204 -12.23 17.14 -6.77
C ARG A 204 -10.91 17.66 -6.20
N SER A 205 -10.77 17.67 -4.88
CA SER A 205 -9.55 18.07 -4.17
C SER A 205 -8.32 17.24 -4.54
N HIS A 206 -8.50 15.99 -4.99
CA HIS A 206 -7.38 15.13 -5.41
C HIS A 206 -6.75 15.59 -6.74
N TYR A 207 -7.47 16.36 -7.55
CA TYR A 207 -7.00 16.85 -8.85
C TYR A 207 -6.35 18.25 -8.80
N GLN A 208 -6.67 19.03 -7.77
CA GLN A 208 -6.29 20.45 -7.69
C GLN A 208 -4.78 20.67 -7.75
N ALA A 209 -4.00 19.80 -7.11
CA ALA A 209 -2.54 19.88 -7.07
C ALA A 209 -1.83 19.20 -8.27
N LEU A 210 -2.59 18.51 -9.13
CA LEU A 210 -2.08 18.01 -10.41
C LEU A 210 -2.14 19.08 -11.50
N GLY A 211 -2.70 20.26 -11.21
CA GLY A 211 -2.95 21.30 -12.21
C GLY A 211 -4.11 20.97 -13.15
N ILE A 212 -4.93 19.97 -12.80
CA ILE A 212 -6.14 19.61 -13.55
C ILE A 212 -7.29 20.42 -12.95
N ASN A 213 -7.89 21.32 -13.75
CA ASN A 213 -9.09 22.06 -13.35
C ASN A 213 -10.36 21.24 -13.64
N PRO A 214 -11.08 20.73 -12.63
CA PRO A 214 -12.30 19.96 -12.85
C PRO A 214 -13.48 20.80 -13.34
N SER A 215 -13.48 22.12 -13.14
CA SER A 215 -14.50 23.03 -13.69
C SER A 215 -14.44 23.15 -15.22
N LEU A 216 -13.23 23.09 -15.80
CA LEU A 216 -13.06 22.96 -17.25
C LEU A 216 -13.53 21.59 -17.77
N ARG A 217 -13.58 20.54 -16.93
CA ARG A 217 -14.16 19.24 -17.29
C ARG A 217 -15.68 19.29 -17.39
N GLU A 218 -16.36 19.97 -16.45
CA GLU A 218 -17.82 20.15 -16.54
C GLU A 218 -18.19 21.01 -17.76
N ILE A 219 -17.42 22.07 -18.04
CA ILE A 219 -17.63 22.91 -19.23
C ILE A 219 -17.31 22.16 -20.53
N ALA A 220 -16.25 21.34 -20.55
CA ALA A 220 -15.98 20.45 -21.70
C ALA A 220 -17.09 19.41 -21.87
N SER A 221 -17.61 18.82 -20.79
CA SER A 221 -18.71 17.85 -20.85
C SER A 221 -20.06 18.47 -21.22
N SER A 222 -20.30 19.73 -20.85
CA SER A 222 -21.52 20.47 -21.20
C SER A 222 -21.44 21.13 -22.57
N ALA A 223 -20.25 21.51 -23.04
CA ALA A 223 -20.01 21.89 -24.44
C ALA A 223 -19.98 20.67 -25.38
N GLN A 224 -19.62 19.47 -24.89
CA GLN A 224 -19.69 18.22 -25.67
C GLN A 224 -21.08 17.59 -25.71
N ASN A 225 -22.01 18.01 -24.85
CA ASN A 225 -23.42 17.64 -25.02
C ASN A 225 -24.05 18.27 -26.28
N GLU A 226 -23.41 19.27 -26.89
CA GLU A 226 -23.83 19.81 -28.21
C GLU A 226 -23.06 19.20 -29.39
N THR A 227 -21.97 18.48 -29.15
CA THR A 227 -21.30 17.66 -30.17
C THR A 227 -21.26 16.21 -29.73
N LYS A 228 -22.39 15.51 -29.88
CA LYS A 228 -22.34 14.08 -30.17
C LYS A 228 -21.28 13.89 -31.26
N SER A 229 -20.11 13.36 -30.92
CA SER A 229 -19.17 12.86 -31.91
C SER A 229 -19.87 11.71 -32.62
N THR A 230 -20.60 12.06 -33.67
CA THR A 230 -21.26 11.10 -34.53
C THR A 230 -20.11 10.42 -35.26
N ILE A 231 -19.68 9.26 -34.78
CA ILE A 231 -18.71 8.42 -35.48
C ILE A 231 -19.24 8.29 -36.89
N THR A 232 -18.53 8.85 -37.86
CA THR A 232 -19.00 8.85 -39.25
C THR A 232 -19.01 7.41 -39.77
N PRO A 233 -19.94 7.04 -40.67
CA PRO A 233 -20.00 5.68 -41.22
C PRO A 233 -18.69 5.26 -41.90
N LEU A 234 -17.97 6.23 -42.51
CA LEU A 234 -16.65 6.01 -43.09
C LEU A 234 -15.61 5.58 -42.04
N PHE A 235 -15.68 6.13 -40.83
CA PHE A 235 -14.77 5.79 -39.75
C PHE A 235 -14.99 4.36 -39.27
N ARG A 236 -16.26 3.95 -39.11
CA ARG A 236 -16.64 2.57 -38.76
C ARG A 236 -16.14 1.57 -39.80
N GLU A 237 -16.28 1.90 -41.08
CA GLU A 237 -15.78 1.08 -42.19
C GLU A 237 -14.25 1.02 -42.23
N THR A 238 -13.57 2.11 -41.87
CA THR A 238 -12.11 2.15 -41.81
C THR A 238 -11.59 1.32 -40.63
N ALA A 239 -12.27 1.41 -39.48
CA ALA A 239 -11.95 0.63 -38.29
C ALA A 239 -12.10 -0.87 -38.53
N THR A 240 -13.19 -1.30 -39.16
CA THR A 240 -13.42 -2.71 -39.49
C THR A 240 -12.38 -3.24 -40.48
N LYS A 241 -12.05 -2.48 -41.53
CA LYS A 241 -11.01 -2.85 -42.49
C LYS A 241 -9.63 -2.93 -41.86
N TRP A 242 -9.29 -1.99 -40.98
CA TRP A 242 -8.06 -2.05 -40.20
C TRP A 242 -8.02 -3.33 -39.35
N TYR A 243 -9.10 -3.64 -38.64
CA TYR A 243 -9.16 -4.79 -37.74
C TYR A 243 -9.00 -6.12 -38.49
N VAL A 244 -9.64 -6.26 -39.66
CA VAL A 244 -9.51 -7.44 -40.54
C VAL A 244 -8.12 -7.53 -41.17
N SER A 245 -7.43 -6.41 -41.37
CA SER A 245 -6.06 -6.39 -41.92
C SER A 245 -4.99 -6.84 -40.92
N LEU A 246 -5.32 -6.99 -39.64
CA LEU A 246 -4.34 -7.37 -38.62
C LEU A 246 -3.92 -8.85 -38.77
N PRO A 247 -2.62 -9.18 -38.68
CA PRO A 247 -2.13 -10.56 -38.80
C PRO A 247 -2.61 -11.48 -37.67
N THR A 248 -3.13 -10.90 -36.58
CA THR A 248 -3.73 -11.61 -35.44
C THR A 248 -5.24 -11.88 -35.62
N TYR A 249 -5.85 -11.42 -36.71
CA TYR A 249 -7.27 -11.65 -36.96
C TYR A 249 -7.54 -13.14 -37.21
N LYS A 250 -8.42 -13.73 -36.40
CA LYS A 250 -9.02 -15.03 -36.68
C LYS A 250 -10.48 -14.78 -37.03
N ALA A 251 -10.90 -15.25 -38.20
CA ALA A 251 -12.31 -15.17 -38.59
C ALA A 251 -13.16 -15.86 -37.51
N PRO A 252 -14.17 -15.17 -36.95
CA PRO A 252 -15.06 -15.79 -35.98
C PRO A 252 -15.79 -16.95 -36.65
N SER A 253 -15.95 -18.07 -35.93
CA SER A 253 -16.56 -19.30 -36.44
C SER A 253 -18.08 -19.21 -36.65
N ASN A 254 -18.70 -18.09 -36.25
CA ASN A 254 -20.13 -17.83 -36.38
C ASN A 254 -20.35 -16.48 -37.09
N ASP A 255 -21.19 -16.46 -38.13
CA ASP A 255 -21.59 -15.27 -38.92
C ASP A 255 -22.38 -14.19 -38.14
N SER A 256 -22.44 -14.28 -36.80
CA SER A 256 -23.31 -13.44 -35.96
C SER A 256 -22.56 -12.52 -34.99
N GLN A 257 -21.23 -12.44 -35.04
CA GLN A 257 -20.46 -11.49 -34.24
C GLN A 257 -20.12 -10.28 -35.12
N ASP A 258 -20.82 -9.17 -34.90
CA ASP A 258 -20.54 -7.90 -35.57
C ASP A 258 -19.07 -7.52 -35.33
N ILE A 259 -18.29 -7.44 -36.41
CA ILE A 259 -16.84 -7.15 -36.39
C ILE A 259 -16.59 -5.69 -36.00
N GLU A 260 -17.56 -4.82 -36.26
CA GLU A 260 -17.53 -3.39 -35.98
C GLU A 260 -17.32 -3.04 -34.50
N PRO A 261 -18.12 -3.52 -33.53
CA PRO A 261 -17.89 -3.22 -32.11
C PRO A 261 -16.53 -3.73 -31.61
N LEU A 262 -16.01 -4.83 -32.15
CA LEU A 262 -14.71 -5.37 -31.76
C LEU A 262 -13.54 -4.54 -32.31
N ALA A 263 -13.67 -4.05 -33.55
CA ALA A 263 -12.73 -3.13 -34.18
C ALA A 263 -12.69 -1.78 -33.45
N LEU A 264 -13.87 -1.24 -33.14
CA LEU A 264 -14.04 -0.01 -32.36
C LEU A 264 -13.55 -0.19 -30.92
N LYS A 265 -13.75 -1.35 -30.29
CA LYS A 265 -13.17 -1.62 -28.96
C LYS A 265 -11.63 -1.68 -29.01
N ARG A 266 -11.05 -2.23 -30.07
CA ARG A 266 -9.59 -2.36 -30.22
C ARG A 266 -8.87 -1.07 -30.55
N LEU A 267 -9.53 -0.14 -31.23
CA LEU A 267 -8.95 1.17 -31.50
C LEU A 267 -8.95 2.08 -30.27
N GLY A 268 -9.55 1.62 -29.15
CA GLY A 268 -10.37 2.52 -28.33
C GLY A 268 -11.52 3.03 -29.19
N ILE A 269 -12.61 3.56 -28.67
CA ILE A 269 -13.83 4.06 -29.36
C ILE A 269 -14.99 3.14 -29.00
N SER A 270 -15.18 3.03 -27.69
CA SER A 270 -16.45 2.60 -27.10
C SER A 270 -17.43 3.79 -27.16
N GLU A 271 -18.61 3.58 -27.76
CA GLU A 271 -19.66 4.59 -27.98
C GLU A 271 -20.21 5.24 -26.71
N GLU A 272 -19.83 4.78 -25.50
CA GLU A 272 -20.31 5.38 -24.25
C GLU A 272 -19.21 5.78 -23.26
N GLN A 273 -17.93 5.52 -23.55
CA GLN A 273 -16.86 5.74 -22.55
C GLN A 273 -15.72 6.66 -23.01
N GLU A 274 -15.64 7.01 -24.30
CA GLU A 274 -14.46 7.72 -24.81
C GLU A 274 -14.49 9.25 -24.86
N MET A 275 -15.64 9.90 -24.69
CA MET A 275 -15.62 11.38 -24.56
C MET A 275 -15.15 11.88 -23.18
N ILE A 276 -14.87 10.98 -22.23
CA ILE A 276 -14.28 11.33 -20.93
C ILE A 276 -12.74 11.14 -20.94
N LEU A 277 -12.18 10.41 -21.91
CA LEU A 277 -10.81 9.90 -21.85
C LEU A 277 -9.77 10.65 -22.70
N SER A 278 -10.17 11.58 -23.57
CA SER A 278 -9.24 12.25 -24.51
C SER A 278 -8.77 13.66 -24.13
N SER A 279 -9.14 14.22 -22.97
CA SER A 279 -8.71 15.60 -22.59
C SER A 279 -8.15 15.81 -21.19
N SER A 280 -7.92 14.77 -20.37
CA SER A 280 -7.18 14.95 -19.11
C SER A 280 -6.63 13.64 -18.53
N GLN A 281 -5.64 13.06 -19.22
CA GLN A 281 -4.74 12.07 -18.61
C GLN A 281 -4.06 12.68 -17.38
N ILE A 282 -3.95 11.90 -16.30
CA ILE A 282 -3.22 12.34 -15.11
C ILE A 282 -1.76 12.63 -15.50
N PRO A 283 -1.18 13.78 -15.11
CA PRO A 283 0.22 14.06 -15.33
C PRO A 283 1.05 13.23 -14.35
N TRP A 284 1.26 11.94 -14.69
CA TRP A 284 1.94 10.97 -13.83
C TRP A 284 3.37 11.38 -13.49
N GLU A 285 4.06 12.06 -14.41
CA GLU A 285 5.40 12.62 -14.18
C GLU A 285 5.37 13.67 -13.07
N ARG A 286 4.42 14.61 -13.11
CA ARG A 286 4.25 15.60 -12.04
C ARG A 286 3.86 14.97 -10.71
N ALA A 287 3.04 13.91 -10.74
CA ALA A 287 2.69 13.17 -9.53
C ALA A 287 3.92 12.48 -8.92
N PHE A 288 4.82 11.98 -9.76
CA PHE A 288 6.09 11.40 -9.36
C PHE A 288 7.06 12.46 -8.82
N ASP A 289 7.18 13.63 -9.44
CA ASP A 289 8.01 14.73 -8.94
C ASP A 289 7.54 15.21 -7.55
N ASN A 290 6.22 15.31 -7.36
CA ASN A 290 5.63 15.64 -6.06
C ASN A 290 5.91 14.53 -5.03
N PHE A 291 5.93 13.27 -5.45
CA PHE A 291 6.26 12.14 -4.60
C PHE A 291 7.72 12.20 -4.15
N LEU A 292 8.66 12.43 -5.08
CA LEU A 292 10.08 12.59 -4.77
C LEU A 292 10.32 13.79 -3.84
N THR A 293 9.63 14.91 -4.07
CA THR A 293 9.71 16.10 -3.21
C THR A 293 9.16 15.83 -1.81
N GLY A 294 8.15 14.96 -1.69
CA GLY A 294 7.54 14.56 -0.43
C GLY A 294 8.27 13.45 0.31
N LEU A 295 9.27 12.82 -0.30
CA LEU A 295 10.12 11.85 0.38
C LEU A 295 11.09 12.59 1.29
N GLU A 296 10.73 12.74 2.57
CA GLU A 296 11.62 13.25 3.63
C GLU A 296 12.72 12.25 4.04
N VAL A 297 12.92 11.20 3.24
CA VAL A 297 13.81 10.08 3.53
C VAL A 297 15.10 10.23 2.70
N SER A 298 16.26 10.14 3.35
CA SER A 298 17.55 10.10 2.66
C SER A 298 17.58 8.95 1.65
N PHE A 299 18.14 9.16 0.46
CA PHE A 299 18.20 8.14 -0.61
C PHE A 299 18.76 6.78 -0.15
N ASP A 300 19.65 6.76 0.85
CA ASP A 300 20.21 5.54 1.44
C ASP A 300 19.22 4.70 2.27
N LYS A 301 18.03 5.24 2.58
CA LYS A 301 16.98 4.60 3.38
C LYS A 301 15.73 4.26 2.56
N ILE A 302 15.80 4.29 1.23
CA ILE A 302 14.66 3.89 0.39
C ILE A 302 14.55 2.35 0.41
N PRO A 303 13.36 1.79 0.73
CA PRO A 303 13.16 0.34 0.71
C PRO A 303 13.28 -0.24 -0.69
N LYS A 304 13.75 -1.49 -0.80
CA LYS A 304 13.74 -2.21 -2.09
C LYS A 304 12.29 -2.43 -2.50
N THR A 305 11.89 -1.86 -3.64
CA THR A 305 10.48 -1.83 -4.05
C THR A 305 10.27 -2.66 -5.31
N HIS A 306 9.47 -3.72 -5.19
CA HIS A 306 9.14 -4.63 -6.28
C HIS A 306 7.70 -4.40 -6.75
N PHE A 307 7.53 -4.08 -8.03
CA PHE A 307 6.23 -3.82 -8.64
C PHE A 307 5.80 -4.99 -9.53
N PHE A 308 4.59 -5.47 -9.28
CA PHE A 308 3.92 -6.53 -10.03
C PHE A 308 2.64 -5.98 -10.64
N LEU A 309 2.66 -5.81 -11.95
CA LEU A 309 1.56 -5.23 -12.70
C LEU A 309 0.73 -6.33 -13.36
N SER A 310 -0.56 -6.43 -13.02
CA SER A 310 -1.51 -7.35 -13.65
C SER A 310 -2.53 -6.60 -14.51
N LEU A 311 -2.39 -6.69 -15.82
CA LEU A 311 -3.24 -5.98 -16.77
C LEU A 311 -4.28 -6.91 -17.42
N PRO A 312 -5.52 -6.46 -17.61
CA PRO A 312 -6.48 -7.08 -18.53
C PRO A 312 -5.89 -7.23 -19.93
N ASP A 313 -6.41 -8.20 -20.68
CA ASP A 313 -5.91 -8.47 -22.03
C ASP A 313 -6.14 -7.24 -22.91
N HIS A 314 -5.13 -6.88 -23.70
CA HIS A 314 -5.14 -5.70 -24.57
C HIS A 314 -5.20 -4.33 -23.85
N SER A 315 -5.00 -4.28 -22.54
CA SER A 315 -4.83 -3.00 -21.81
C SER A 315 -3.35 -2.66 -21.62
N VAL A 316 -3.05 -1.36 -21.60
CA VAL A 316 -1.68 -0.83 -21.42
C VAL A 316 -1.73 0.34 -20.45
N TRP A 317 -0.78 0.39 -19.53
CA TRP A 317 -0.61 1.55 -18.65
C TRP A 317 -0.11 2.79 -19.42
N PRO A 318 -0.46 4.01 -18.97
CA PRO A 318 0.14 5.24 -19.43
C PRO A 318 1.66 5.16 -19.41
N THR A 319 2.29 5.61 -20.49
CA THR A 319 3.74 5.57 -20.67
C THR A 319 4.46 6.33 -19.54
N GLY A 320 3.97 7.52 -19.17
CA GLY A 320 4.52 8.31 -18.06
C GLY A 320 4.48 7.57 -16.72
N LEU A 321 3.41 6.84 -16.42
CA LEU A 321 3.32 6.03 -15.20
C LEU A 321 4.27 4.82 -15.26
N THR A 322 4.30 4.13 -16.38
CA THR A 322 5.15 2.95 -16.57
C THR A 322 6.63 3.30 -16.45
N ASN A 323 7.05 4.43 -17.03
CA ASN A 323 8.43 4.88 -16.99
C ASN A 323 8.85 5.30 -15.58
N THR A 324 8.04 6.11 -14.90
CA THR A 324 8.33 6.57 -13.54
C THR A 324 8.37 5.42 -12.53
N VAL A 325 7.44 4.45 -12.64
CA VAL A 325 7.46 3.23 -11.80
C VAL A 325 8.72 2.40 -12.05
N ARG A 326 9.10 2.20 -13.32
CA ARG A 326 10.31 1.46 -13.67
C ARG A 326 11.56 2.14 -13.12
N GLU A 327 11.69 3.45 -13.34
CA GLU A 327 12.82 4.25 -12.85
C GLU A 327 12.96 4.16 -11.33
N PHE A 328 11.85 4.27 -10.60
CA PHE A 328 11.86 4.17 -9.14
C PHE A 328 12.21 2.75 -8.65
N ALA A 329 11.65 1.71 -9.27
CA ALA A 329 11.95 0.33 -8.92
C ALA A 329 13.44 0.02 -9.12
N GLU A 330 14.03 0.45 -10.24
CA GLU A 330 15.46 0.29 -10.52
C GLU A 330 16.33 1.10 -9.54
N SER A 331 15.96 2.35 -9.26
CA SER A 331 16.69 3.21 -8.31
C SER A 331 16.66 2.67 -6.88
N SER A 332 15.59 1.97 -6.48
CA SER A 332 15.47 1.34 -5.16
C SER A 332 16.10 -0.05 -5.08
N LYS A 333 16.79 -0.52 -6.14
CA LYS A 333 17.33 -1.89 -6.26
C LYS A 333 16.24 -2.97 -6.19
N GLY A 334 15.02 -2.64 -6.60
CA GLY A 334 13.90 -3.55 -6.73
C GLY A 334 13.72 -4.06 -8.16
N SER A 335 12.49 -4.47 -8.50
CA SER A 335 12.16 -5.00 -9.83
C SER A 335 10.79 -4.52 -10.30
N PHE A 336 10.58 -4.51 -11.61
CA PHE A 336 9.29 -4.20 -12.24
C PHE A 336 8.92 -5.32 -13.20
N VAL A 337 7.81 -6.02 -12.90
CA VAL A 337 7.33 -7.17 -13.67
C VAL A 337 5.92 -6.90 -14.18
N VAL A 338 5.71 -7.06 -15.49
CA VAL A 338 4.41 -6.91 -16.14
C VAL A 338 3.82 -8.28 -16.45
N ASN A 339 2.55 -8.46 -16.11
CA ASN A 339 1.79 -9.69 -16.19
C ASN A 339 2.58 -10.90 -15.67
N PRO A 340 2.99 -10.89 -14.39
CA PRO A 340 3.66 -12.06 -13.82
C PRO A 340 2.70 -13.25 -13.85
N ASN A 341 3.28 -14.45 -14.00
CA ASN A 341 2.53 -15.68 -13.85
C ASN A 341 2.22 -15.89 -12.37
N PHE A 342 1.08 -15.37 -11.91
CA PHE A 342 0.56 -15.69 -10.59
C PHE A 342 0.15 -17.18 -10.55
N PRO A 343 0.58 -17.94 -9.54
CA PRO A 343 0.31 -19.37 -9.42
C PRO A 343 -1.18 -19.72 -9.33
#